data_AF-A0A812N4E5-F1
#
_entry.id   AF-A0A812N4E5-F1
#
_cell.length_a   1.000
_cell.length_b   1.000
_cell.length_c   1.000
_cell.angle_alpha   90.00
_cell.angle_beta   90.00
_cell.angle_gamma   90.00
#
_symmetry.space_group_name_H-M   'P 1'
#
loop_
_entity.id
_entity.type
_entity.pdbx_description
1 polymer ?
#
loop_
_entity_poly.entity_id
_entity_poly.type
_entity_poly.pdbx_seq_one_letter_code
_entity_poly.pdbx_strand_id
1 'polypeptide(L)'
;MDPPPVVAGSGGNPACWHGMFSFDYCCNPKFGVEGNPECWDGHYSFSHCCHESFHAASPPECWTEARRRLETSEDPFAKHPVLRDPANLAVFCCHASPLSSDACWGAKEPGGSPILLDASTGEPLGFTRRHVDCCFPELQRLARDAPAGWMAKQLDVDFWRWEHQAPIDGSALDAFEAEMEAAGRGAELCRFRVRSHGIHHCDFNRSRYVSLLHAVRAALHILHIMFGLPELDFFIHTGECFGIGALPEVNLTVPVLAQAQLEGIGGILMPWWAFMQIDWMRRYRDRLQQASSKTAWRERQGVLFWRGSDTGCLHSRQENRSECAVWDASTWPLFPRSKLVLASSLFPSRVDALFTKDTVHKECQDVYDSSGLRIEQIVPPEVHVRYKYLAYIDGTSFSDRLYWLLLTDSVVLRAESRIRVWLDQGLQAWKHYIPVREDLADLLDKLDWAKDNDHRSAEIAAEAAAFAKTHLTLEGSLFYLYQVLRRLPGVIKLSPDELARDPPKISFVPSAQSDLQDGSTLDCWALGFTPEFCCDQDQFGPGGNDACWDGPYTFEACCTAPRL
;
A
#
# COMPACT_ATOMS: atom_id res chain seq x y z
N MET A 1 -3.60 27.46 -48.46
CA MET A 1 -3.11 28.08 -47.21
C MET A 1 -3.20 26.99 -46.17
N ASP A 2 -2.07 26.40 -45.82
CA ASP A 2 -2.01 25.49 -44.68
C ASP A 2 -2.35 26.27 -43.40
N PRO A 3 -3.08 25.67 -42.44
CA PRO A 3 -3.33 26.31 -41.17
C PRO A 3 -1.99 26.54 -40.44
N PRO A 4 -1.87 27.62 -39.65
CA PRO A 4 -0.63 27.92 -38.96
C PRO A 4 -0.28 26.80 -37.96
N PRO A 5 1.02 26.59 -37.68
CA PRO A 5 1.43 25.64 -36.65
C PRO A 5 0.88 26.12 -35.30
N VAL A 6 0.05 25.27 -34.68
CA VAL A 6 -0.45 25.51 -33.32
C VAL A 6 0.74 25.40 -32.38
N VAL A 7 1.04 26.50 -31.69
CA VAL A 7 2.03 26.58 -30.64
C VAL A 7 1.62 25.61 -29.52
N ALA A 8 2.50 24.69 -29.15
CA ALA A 8 2.30 23.78 -28.02
C ALA A 8 2.05 24.59 -26.73
N GLY A 9 0.85 24.46 -26.16
CA GLY A 9 0.51 25.08 -24.87
C GLY A 9 1.42 24.52 -23.76
N SER A 10 1.96 25.40 -22.91
CA SER A 10 2.96 25.07 -21.90
C SER A 10 2.33 24.50 -20.61
N GLY A 11 1.89 23.23 -20.65
CA GLY A 11 1.46 22.48 -19.45
C GLY A 11 1.14 21.00 -19.73
N GLY A 12 1.18 20.17 -18.68
CA GLY A 12 0.76 18.76 -18.70
C GLY A 12 1.68 17.82 -19.51
N ASN A 13 1.20 16.61 -19.79
CA ASN A 13 1.96 15.61 -20.55
C ASN A 13 2.02 15.98 -22.05
N PRO A 14 3.19 16.26 -22.63
CA PRO A 14 3.32 16.70 -24.02
C PRO A 14 2.88 15.64 -25.04
N ALA A 15 2.82 14.37 -24.67
CA ALA A 15 2.32 13.30 -25.53
C ALA A 15 0.80 13.39 -25.79
N CYS A 16 0.06 14.15 -24.99
CA CYS A 16 -1.38 14.30 -25.12
C CYS A 16 -1.83 15.37 -26.13
N TRP A 17 -0.90 16.18 -26.66
CA TRP A 17 -1.26 17.38 -27.41
C TRP A 17 -1.02 17.19 -28.91
N HIS A 18 -2.10 17.07 -29.68
CA HIS A 18 -2.04 16.97 -31.14
C HIS A 18 -3.25 17.61 -31.82
N GLY A 19 -3.01 18.27 -32.96
CA GLY A 19 -4.06 18.93 -33.74
C GLY A 19 -4.78 20.03 -32.94
N MET A 20 -6.06 19.81 -32.66
CA MET A 20 -6.93 20.74 -31.92
C MET A 20 -6.93 20.54 -30.40
N PHE A 21 -6.30 19.46 -29.90
CA PHE A 21 -6.21 19.15 -28.48
C PHE A 21 -4.91 19.75 -27.90
N SER A 22 -5.07 20.69 -26.97
CA SER A 22 -3.96 21.39 -26.30
C SER A 22 -4.21 21.46 -24.79
N PHE A 23 -3.16 21.71 -24.00
CA PHE A 23 -3.31 21.90 -22.56
C PHE A 23 -4.37 22.95 -22.21
N ASP A 24 -4.35 24.12 -22.86
CA ASP A 24 -5.32 25.19 -22.60
C ASP A 24 -6.75 24.86 -23.06
N TYR A 25 -6.90 23.95 -24.01
CA TYR A 25 -8.21 23.49 -24.50
C TYR A 25 -8.77 22.38 -23.61
N CYS A 26 -7.94 21.41 -23.27
CA CYS A 26 -8.33 20.18 -22.58
C CYS A 26 -8.28 20.30 -21.07
N CYS A 27 -7.30 21.00 -20.51
CA CYS A 27 -7.11 21.16 -19.07
C CYS A 27 -7.75 22.43 -18.51
N ASN A 28 -8.58 23.11 -19.31
CA ASN A 28 -9.16 24.38 -18.91
C ASN A 28 -10.14 24.22 -17.74
N PRO A 29 -9.92 24.87 -16.59
CA PRO A 29 -10.78 24.74 -15.42
C PRO A 29 -12.23 25.15 -15.66
N LYS A 30 -12.51 25.93 -16.72
CA LYS A 30 -13.88 26.37 -17.07
C LYS A 30 -14.82 25.21 -17.39
N PHE A 31 -14.30 24.03 -17.72
CA PHE A 31 -15.09 22.83 -18.05
C PHE A 31 -15.33 21.90 -16.86
N GLY A 32 -14.76 22.21 -15.68
CA GLY A 32 -14.86 21.41 -14.48
C GLY A 32 -13.50 20.94 -13.98
N VAL A 33 -13.51 20.21 -12.86
CA VAL A 33 -12.29 19.72 -12.18
C VAL A 33 -11.49 18.70 -12.99
N GLU A 34 -12.10 18.10 -14.01
CA GLU A 34 -11.47 17.17 -14.96
C GLU A 34 -11.35 17.75 -16.37
N GLY A 35 -11.38 19.08 -16.51
CA GLY A 35 -11.17 19.74 -17.80
C GLY A 35 -12.27 19.42 -18.82
N ASN A 36 -11.94 19.54 -20.11
CA ASN A 36 -12.89 19.35 -21.20
C ASN A 36 -13.13 17.85 -21.46
N PRO A 37 -14.35 17.31 -21.25
CA PRO A 37 -14.63 15.88 -21.42
C PRO A 37 -14.46 15.38 -22.86
N GLU A 38 -14.49 16.26 -23.86
CA GLU A 38 -14.26 15.89 -25.27
C GLU A 38 -12.80 15.49 -25.56
N CYS A 39 -11.88 15.80 -24.65
CA CYS A 39 -10.46 15.46 -24.82
C CYS A 39 -10.11 14.04 -24.36
N TRP A 40 -11.06 13.34 -23.73
CA TRP A 40 -10.77 12.08 -23.03
C TRP A 40 -11.45 10.90 -23.73
N ASP A 41 -10.67 9.88 -24.08
CA ASP A 41 -11.12 8.68 -24.80
C ASP A 41 -10.69 7.37 -24.12
N GLY A 42 -10.12 7.47 -22.91
CA GLY A 42 -9.62 6.36 -22.13
C GLY A 42 -8.13 6.08 -22.34
N HIS A 43 -7.54 6.45 -23.48
CA HIS A 43 -6.09 6.44 -23.66
C HIS A 43 -5.48 7.79 -23.23
N TYR A 44 -6.22 8.88 -23.46
CA TYR A 44 -5.94 10.21 -22.93
C TYR A 44 -6.98 10.51 -21.83
N SER A 45 -6.51 10.92 -20.64
CA SER A 45 -7.36 11.25 -19.49
C SER A 45 -6.88 12.54 -18.83
N PHE A 46 -7.77 13.24 -18.11
CA PHE A 46 -7.38 14.45 -17.38
C PHE A 46 -6.21 14.19 -16.42
N SER A 47 -6.22 13.07 -15.69
CA SER A 47 -5.12 12.69 -14.80
C SER A 47 -3.81 12.40 -15.54
N HIS A 48 -3.88 11.81 -16.73
CA HIS A 48 -2.69 11.49 -17.52
C HIS A 48 -2.13 12.69 -18.27
N CYS A 49 -3.01 13.59 -18.71
CA CYS A 49 -2.68 14.68 -19.62
C CYS A 49 -2.54 16.03 -18.92
N CYS A 50 -3.37 16.32 -17.91
CA CYS A 50 -3.44 17.63 -17.28
C CYS A 50 -2.72 17.74 -15.94
N HIS A 51 -2.49 16.63 -15.25
CA HIS A 51 -1.55 16.66 -14.14
C HIS A 51 -0.14 16.82 -14.69
N GLU A 52 0.70 17.60 -13.99
CA GLU A 52 2.14 17.49 -14.15
C GLU A 52 2.47 16.01 -14.01
N SER A 53 2.82 15.39 -15.14
CA SER A 53 3.20 13.99 -15.17
C SER A 53 4.34 13.80 -14.18
N PHE A 54 4.48 12.60 -13.63
CA PHE A 54 5.59 12.23 -12.74
C PHE A 54 6.97 12.72 -13.27
N HIS A 55 7.09 12.88 -14.60
CA HIS A 55 8.19 13.51 -15.33
C HIS A 55 8.42 15.00 -15.11
N ALA A 56 7.36 15.80 -15.01
CA ALA A 56 7.45 17.25 -14.91
C ALA A 56 7.92 17.71 -13.51
N ALA A 57 7.70 16.88 -12.48
CA ALA A 57 8.12 17.18 -11.11
C ALA A 57 9.52 16.66 -10.74
N SER A 58 10.07 15.69 -11.48
CA SER A 58 11.46 15.23 -11.30
C SER A 58 12.46 16.23 -11.89
N PRO A 59 13.68 16.34 -11.34
CA PRO A 59 14.74 17.15 -11.94
C PRO A 59 14.98 16.75 -13.40
N PRO A 60 14.99 17.69 -14.37
CA PRO A 60 15.12 17.36 -15.80
C PRO A 60 16.34 16.49 -16.13
N GLU A 61 17.43 16.68 -15.39
CA GLU A 61 18.67 15.90 -15.55
C GLU A 61 18.50 14.40 -15.25
N CYS A 62 17.54 14.00 -14.42
CA CYS A 62 17.33 12.59 -14.05
C CYS A 62 17.05 11.71 -15.26
N TRP A 63 16.09 12.13 -16.09
CA TRP A 63 15.64 11.34 -17.23
C TRP A 63 16.56 11.48 -18.44
N THR A 64 17.21 12.64 -18.61
CA THR A 64 18.26 12.81 -19.62
C THR A 64 19.44 11.89 -19.33
N GLU A 65 19.89 11.81 -18.07
CA GLU A 65 21.00 10.93 -17.69
C GLU A 65 20.64 9.45 -17.82
N ALA A 66 19.47 9.04 -17.33
CA ALA A 66 19.02 7.65 -17.46
C ALA A 66 18.91 7.22 -18.94
N ARG A 67 18.36 8.10 -19.80
CA ARG A 67 18.27 7.84 -21.24
C ARG A 67 19.65 7.69 -21.88
N ARG A 68 20.57 8.60 -21.58
CA ARG A 68 21.95 8.55 -22.08
C ARG A 68 22.62 7.22 -21.71
N ARG A 69 22.41 6.75 -20.48
CA ARG A 69 22.96 5.47 -20.01
C ARG A 69 22.38 4.27 -20.75
N LEU A 70 21.06 4.22 -20.93
CA LEU A 70 20.41 3.14 -21.68
C LEU A 70 20.85 3.10 -23.15
N GLU A 71 21.03 4.26 -23.80
CA GLU A 71 21.53 4.36 -25.18
C GLU A 71 22.96 3.81 -25.33
N THR A 72 23.79 3.96 -24.29
CA THR A 72 25.17 3.45 -24.27
C THR A 72 25.30 2.04 -23.69
N SER A 73 24.26 1.52 -23.05
CA SER A 73 24.28 0.19 -22.43
C SER A 73 24.46 -0.90 -23.50
N GLU A 74 25.15 -1.98 -23.16
CA GLU A 74 25.22 -3.17 -24.02
C GLU A 74 24.07 -4.15 -23.77
N ASP A 75 23.30 -3.95 -22.69
CA ASP A 75 22.18 -4.80 -22.29
C ASP A 75 21.05 -4.73 -23.35
N PRO A 76 20.65 -5.87 -23.96
CA PRO A 76 19.53 -5.92 -24.90
C PRO A 76 18.22 -5.38 -24.33
N PHE A 77 17.97 -5.55 -23.03
CA PHE A 77 16.77 -5.04 -22.36
C PHE A 77 16.77 -3.51 -22.30
N ALA A 78 17.93 -2.91 -21.97
CA ALA A 78 18.09 -1.45 -21.96
C ALA A 78 17.83 -0.79 -23.32
N LYS A 79 17.98 -1.55 -24.42
CA LYS A 79 17.72 -1.10 -25.80
C LYS A 79 16.29 -1.34 -26.27
N HIS A 80 15.42 -1.93 -25.44
CA HIS A 80 14.07 -2.27 -25.87
C HIS A 80 13.28 -1.01 -26.29
N PRO A 81 12.56 -1.01 -27.44
CA PRO A 81 11.87 0.17 -27.94
C PRO A 81 10.85 0.78 -26.96
N VAL A 82 10.28 -0.02 -26.06
CA VAL A 82 9.31 0.43 -25.05
C VAL A 82 9.89 1.49 -24.10
N LEU A 83 11.21 1.45 -23.84
CA LEU A 83 11.89 2.39 -22.95
C LEU A 83 12.23 3.74 -23.62
N ARG A 84 11.91 3.89 -24.92
CA ARG A 84 12.00 5.19 -25.62
C ARG A 84 10.90 6.15 -25.16
N ASP A 85 9.76 5.59 -24.77
CA ASP A 85 8.69 6.36 -24.17
C ASP A 85 9.12 6.89 -22.79
N PRO A 86 9.00 8.20 -22.52
CA PRO A 86 9.36 8.76 -21.23
C PRO A 86 8.66 8.10 -20.04
N ALA A 87 7.35 7.82 -20.12
CA ALA A 87 6.58 7.22 -19.04
C ALA A 87 7.11 5.84 -18.67
N ASN A 88 7.33 4.99 -19.67
CA ASN A 88 7.91 3.67 -19.46
C ASN A 88 9.33 3.74 -18.92
N LEU A 89 10.13 4.72 -19.35
CA LEU A 89 11.48 4.95 -18.82
C LEU A 89 11.45 5.27 -17.32
N ALA A 90 10.58 6.18 -16.87
CA ALA A 90 10.49 6.48 -15.44
C ALA A 90 9.98 5.29 -14.62
N VAL A 91 8.96 4.57 -15.10
CA VAL A 91 8.48 3.37 -14.42
C VAL A 91 9.60 2.34 -14.27
N PHE A 92 10.37 2.10 -15.33
CA PHE A 92 11.50 1.19 -15.29
C PHE A 92 12.62 1.66 -14.34
N CYS A 93 13.06 2.91 -14.45
CA CYS A 93 14.16 3.43 -13.63
C CYS A 93 13.78 3.65 -12.15
N CYS A 94 12.48 3.79 -11.86
CA CYS A 94 11.93 3.85 -10.51
C CYS A 94 11.46 2.50 -9.98
N HIS A 95 11.69 1.43 -10.73
CA HIS A 95 11.63 0.09 -10.17
C HIS A 95 12.82 -0.10 -9.21
N ALA A 96 12.61 -0.64 -8.02
CA ALA A 96 13.71 -0.86 -7.06
C ALA A 96 14.34 -2.24 -7.29
N SER A 97 15.21 -2.35 -8.31
CA SER A 97 15.92 -3.60 -8.59
C SER A 97 17.40 -3.38 -8.95
N PRO A 98 18.26 -4.40 -8.80
CA PRO A 98 19.64 -4.33 -9.26
C PRO A 98 19.74 -4.01 -10.76
N LEU A 99 18.86 -4.59 -11.59
CA LEU A 99 18.84 -4.38 -13.04
C LEU A 99 18.55 -2.92 -13.41
N SER A 100 17.44 -2.36 -12.90
CA SER A 100 17.07 -0.96 -13.13
C SER A 100 18.10 -0.01 -12.55
N SER A 101 18.67 -0.35 -11.38
CA SER A 101 19.74 0.43 -10.74
C SER A 101 21.01 0.48 -11.57
N ASP A 102 21.40 -0.64 -12.19
CA ASP A 102 22.55 -0.71 -13.07
C ASP A 102 22.29 0.07 -14.36
N ALA A 103 21.18 -0.25 -15.03
CA ALA A 103 20.83 0.29 -16.34
C ALA A 103 20.58 1.81 -16.32
N CYS A 104 19.86 2.32 -15.31
CA CYS A 104 19.50 3.74 -15.25
C CYS A 104 20.48 4.59 -14.44
N TRP A 105 21.11 4.02 -13.41
CA TRP A 105 21.90 4.78 -12.44
C TRP A 105 23.38 4.37 -12.39
N GLY A 106 23.81 3.39 -13.19
CA GLY A 106 25.22 2.96 -13.29
C GLY A 106 25.74 2.28 -12.04
N ALA A 107 24.90 1.49 -11.35
CA ALA A 107 25.24 0.91 -10.05
C ALA A 107 26.56 0.12 -10.01
N LYS A 108 26.99 -0.49 -11.12
CA LYS A 108 28.27 -1.24 -11.21
C LYS A 108 29.38 -0.49 -11.94
N GLU A 109 29.11 0.71 -12.46
CA GLU A 109 30.04 1.44 -13.31
C GLU A 109 30.82 2.52 -12.54
N PRO A 110 32.09 2.79 -12.92
CA PRO A 110 32.83 3.95 -12.43
C PRO A 110 32.08 5.26 -12.73
N GLY A 111 31.81 6.05 -11.68
CA GLY A 111 31.07 7.32 -11.80
C GLY A 111 29.55 7.17 -11.83
N GLY A 112 29.00 5.96 -11.68
CA GLY A 112 27.58 5.73 -11.40
C GLY A 112 27.24 5.82 -9.91
N SER A 113 25.96 5.67 -9.59
CA SER A 113 25.45 5.70 -8.23
C SER A 113 25.34 4.27 -7.69
N PRO A 114 26.16 3.85 -6.71
CA PRO A 114 26.14 2.48 -6.21
C PRO A 114 24.81 2.14 -5.51
N ILE A 115 24.50 0.84 -5.48
CA ILE A 115 23.40 0.31 -4.65
C ILE A 115 23.73 0.56 -3.18
N LEU A 116 22.72 1.02 -2.45
CA LEU A 116 22.82 1.28 -1.02
C LEU A 116 22.90 -0.04 -0.25
N LEU A 117 23.70 -0.05 0.81
CA LEU A 117 23.87 -1.20 1.70
C LEU A 117 23.22 -0.91 3.05
N ASP A 118 22.62 -1.95 3.63
CA ASP A 118 22.15 -1.92 5.01
C ASP A 118 23.33 -1.87 5.99
N ALA A 119 23.24 -1.01 7.01
CA ALA A 119 24.33 -0.83 7.96
C ALA A 119 24.42 -1.95 9.01
N SER A 120 23.32 -2.67 9.26
CA SER A 120 23.27 -3.77 10.24
C SER A 120 23.78 -5.08 9.65
N THR A 121 23.42 -5.37 8.39
CA THR A 121 23.66 -6.66 7.74
C THR A 121 24.66 -6.59 6.58
N GLY A 122 24.86 -5.42 5.97
CA GLY A 122 25.63 -5.26 4.73
C GLY A 122 24.89 -5.69 3.46
N GLU A 123 23.61 -6.07 3.57
CA GLU A 123 22.81 -6.48 2.41
C GLU A 123 22.52 -5.31 1.45
N PRO A 124 22.45 -5.56 0.13
CA PRO A 124 22.02 -4.56 -0.83
C PRO A 124 20.52 -4.25 -0.69
N LEU A 125 20.16 -2.97 -0.72
CA LEU A 125 18.76 -2.51 -0.63
C LEU A 125 18.03 -2.49 -1.98
N GLY A 126 18.73 -2.77 -3.09
CA GLY A 126 18.14 -2.84 -4.43
C GLY A 126 17.92 -1.48 -5.13
N PHE A 127 18.23 -0.37 -4.47
CA PHE A 127 18.15 0.99 -5.05
C PHE A 127 19.36 1.85 -4.66
N THR A 128 19.53 2.96 -5.39
CA THR A 128 20.69 3.85 -5.31
C THR A 128 20.30 5.23 -4.75
N ARG A 129 21.29 6.07 -4.42
CA ARG A 129 21.03 7.48 -4.08
C ARG A 129 20.31 8.22 -5.22
N ARG A 130 20.74 8.01 -6.47
CA ARG A 130 20.10 8.62 -7.65
C ARG A 130 18.66 8.17 -7.86
N HIS A 131 18.36 6.90 -7.61
CA HIS A 131 16.98 6.43 -7.61
C HIS A 131 16.13 7.27 -6.64
N VAL A 132 16.59 7.46 -5.40
CA VAL A 132 15.85 8.27 -4.41
C VAL A 132 15.66 9.72 -4.87
N ASP A 133 16.72 10.36 -5.36
CA ASP A 133 16.66 11.76 -5.79
C ASP A 133 15.70 11.98 -6.99
N CYS A 134 15.56 10.97 -7.87
CA CYS A 134 14.80 11.09 -9.11
C CYS A 134 13.35 10.55 -9.03
N CYS A 135 13.10 9.56 -8.16
CA CYS A 135 11.86 8.78 -8.14
C CYS A 135 10.88 9.15 -7.02
N PHE A 136 11.16 10.20 -6.24
CA PHE A 136 10.27 10.66 -5.17
C PHE A 136 10.00 12.18 -5.22
N PRO A 137 9.73 12.78 -6.40
CA PRO A 137 9.54 14.22 -6.50
C PRO A 137 8.31 14.71 -5.73
N GLU A 138 7.24 13.92 -5.70
CA GLU A 138 6.02 14.26 -4.96
C GLU A 138 6.24 14.23 -3.44
N LEU A 139 7.04 13.29 -2.94
CA LEU A 139 7.42 13.28 -1.52
C LEU A 139 8.23 14.53 -1.16
N GLN A 140 9.15 14.95 -2.04
CA GLN A 140 9.90 16.20 -1.87
C GLN A 140 8.98 17.42 -1.86
N ARG A 141 7.90 17.40 -2.65
CA ARG A 141 6.87 18.44 -2.67
C ARG A 141 6.08 18.45 -1.36
N LEU A 142 5.52 17.31 -0.96
CA LEU A 142 4.74 17.14 0.28
C LEU A 142 5.53 17.57 1.51
N ALA A 143 6.82 17.25 1.57
CA ALA A 143 7.70 17.62 2.69
C ALA A 143 7.88 19.13 2.92
N ARG A 144 7.56 19.97 1.93
CA ARG A 144 7.57 21.44 2.05
C ARG A 144 6.27 21.99 2.62
N ASP A 145 5.18 21.24 2.50
CA ASP A 145 3.85 21.65 2.92
C ASP A 145 3.55 21.18 4.36
N ALA A 146 2.60 21.86 5.01
CA ALA A 146 2.04 21.34 6.26
C ALA A 146 1.27 20.03 5.98
N PRO A 147 1.28 19.06 6.91
CA PRO A 147 0.46 17.87 6.74
C PRO A 147 -1.02 18.24 6.61
N ALA A 148 -1.76 17.46 5.83
CA ALA A 148 -3.21 17.65 5.71
C ALA A 148 -3.85 17.66 7.11
N GLY A 149 -4.90 18.48 7.30
CA GLY A 149 -5.47 18.70 8.63
C GLY A 149 -5.90 17.41 9.35
N TRP A 150 -6.32 16.39 8.60
CA TRP A 150 -6.64 15.08 9.16
C TRP A 150 -5.41 14.29 9.64
N MET A 151 -4.27 14.39 8.92
CA MET A 151 -3.01 13.76 9.33
C MET A 151 -2.50 14.39 10.61
N ALA A 152 -2.51 15.73 10.68
CA ALA A 152 -2.13 16.47 11.88
C ALA A 152 -2.99 16.04 13.08
N LYS A 153 -4.31 15.94 12.89
CA LYS A 153 -5.25 15.47 13.91
C LYS A 153 -4.98 14.03 14.35
N GLN A 154 -4.64 13.13 13.42
CA GLN A 154 -4.28 11.75 13.77
C GLN A 154 -3.01 11.72 14.62
N LEU A 155 -1.97 12.46 14.21
CA LEU A 155 -0.73 12.58 14.97
C LEU A 155 -0.98 13.17 16.36
N ASP A 156 -1.83 14.18 16.48
CA ASP A 156 -2.18 14.74 17.78
C ASP A 156 -2.84 13.71 18.69
N VAL A 157 -3.76 12.90 18.17
CA VAL A 157 -4.39 11.81 18.94
C VAL A 157 -3.35 10.78 19.40
N ASP A 158 -2.47 10.34 18.49
CA ASP A 158 -1.49 9.29 18.78
C ASP A 158 -0.39 9.74 19.74
N PHE A 159 0.06 11.00 19.62
CA PHE A 159 1.13 11.57 20.44
C PHE A 159 0.65 12.19 21.76
N TRP A 160 -0.65 12.48 21.91
CA TRP A 160 -1.18 13.22 23.05
C TRP A 160 -0.66 12.70 24.40
N ARG A 161 -0.79 11.39 24.68
CA ARG A 161 -0.33 10.81 25.94
C ARG A 161 1.19 10.94 26.15
N TRP A 162 1.95 10.77 25.07
CA TRP A 162 3.42 10.72 25.09
C TRP A 162 4.03 12.12 25.30
N GLU A 163 3.35 13.16 24.80
CA GLU A 163 3.75 14.56 24.98
C GLU A 163 3.36 15.12 26.36
N HIS A 164 2.41 14.48 27.06
CA HIS A 164 1.92 14.90 28.37
C HIS A 164 2.45 14.05 29.53
N GLN A 165 3.46 13.22 29.27
CA GLN A 165 4.16 12.44 30.29
C GLN A 165 5.65 12.85 30.39
N ALA A 166 6.36 12.28 31.36
CA ALA A 166 7.81 12.49 31.46
C ALA A 166 8.52 11.99 30.18
N PRO A 167 9.56 12.70 29.70
CA PRO A 167 10.33 12.26 28.56
C PRO A 167 10.94 10.88 28.77
N ILE A 168 10.99 10.09 27.70
CA ILE A 168 11.50 8.72 27.71
C ILE A 168 12.97 8.75 27.28
N ASP A 169 13.85 8.16 28.08
CA ASP A 169 15.27 8.02 27.74
C ASP A 169 15.60 6.63 27.17
N GLY A 170 16.86 6.41 26.79
CA GLY A 170 17.28 5.13 26.24
C GLY A 170 17.19 3.98 27.25
N SER A 171 17.35 4.25 28.55
CA SER A 171 17.21 3.24 29.60
C SER A 171 15.79 2.69 29.72
N ALA A 172 14.78 3.54 29.52
CA ALA A 172 13.38 3.11 29.48
C ALA A 172 13.09 2.24 28.25
N LEU A 173 13.70 2.55 27.09
CA LEU A 173 13.62 1.70 25.90
C LEU A 173 14.28 0.33 26.14
N ASP A 174 15.47 0.32 26.75
CA ASP A 174 16.20 -0.92 27.08
C ASP A 174 15.40 -1.80 28.06
N ALA A 175 14.79 -1.18 29.08
CA ALA A 175 13.96 -1.88 30.06
C ALA A 175 12.70 -2.49 29.42
N PHE A 176 12.04 -1.76 28.52
CA PHE A 176 10.87 -2.25 27.80
C PHE A 176 11.21 -3.43 26.87
N GLU A 177 12.33 -3.34 26.14
CA GLU A 177 12.80 -4.43 25.28
C GLU A 177 13.10 -5.69 26.11
N ALA A 178 13.78 -5.54 27.26
CA ALA A 178 14.07 -6.64 28.16
C ALA A 178 12.83 -7.27 28.79
N GLU A 179 11.81 -6.47 29.14
CA GLU A 179 10.53 -6.95 29.65
C GLU A 179 9.81 -7.82 28.60
N MET A 180 9.77 -7.35 27.36
CA MET A 180 9.13 -8.07 26.26
C MET A 180 9.87 -9.36 25.92
N GLU A 181 11.20 -9.38 25.97
CA GLU A 181 12.00 -10.60 25.84
C GLU A 181 11.75 -11.58 26.99
N ALA A 182 11.74 -11.10 28.25
CA ALA A 182 11.49 -11.93 29.43
C ALA A 182 10.08 -12.55 29.43
N ALA A 183 9.11 -11.85 28.83
CA ALA A 183 7.76 -12.36 28.61
C ALA A 183 7.65 -13.35 27.43
N GLY A 184 8.74 -13.66 26.73
CA GLY A 184 8.74 -14.52 25.54
C GLY A 184 8.13 -13.87 24.30
N ARG A 185 8.02 -12.53 24.31
CA ARG A 185 7.33 -11.72 23.29
C ARG A 185 8.28 -10.80 22.51
N GLY A 186 9.59 -10.98 22.62
CA GLY A 186 10.59 -10.20 21.88
C GLY A 186 10.37 -10.23 20.36
N ALA A 187 9.87 -11.34 19.81
CA ALA A 187 9.54 -11.48 18.39
C ALA A 187 8.41 -10.55 17.89
N GLU A 188 7.62 -9.97 18.80
CA GLU A 188 6.52 -9.04 18.48
C GLU A 188 7.01 -7.60 18.30
N LEU A 189 8.28 -7.32 18.57
CA LEU A 189 8.85 -5.99 18.48
C LEU A 189 10.16 -6.01 17.67
N CYS A 190 10.38 -4.93 16.93
CA CYS A 190 11.66 -4.66 16.32
C CYS A 190 12.09 -3.23 16.64
N ARG A 191 13.25 -3.09 17.30
CA ARG A 191 13.84 -1.79 17.61
C ARG A 191 14.63 -1.27 16.42
N PHE A 192 14.35 -0.03 16.01
CA PHE A 192 15.09 0.69 14.98
C PHE A 192 15.85 1.86 15.59
N ARG A 193 17.07 2.07 15.11
CA ARG A 193 17.97 3.15 15.50
C ARG A 193 18.49 3.86 14.26
N VAL A 194 18.08 5.11 14.05
CA VAL A 194 18.63 5.95 12.99
C VAL A 194 19.83 6.69 13.58
N ARG A 195 21.00 6.53 12.96
CA ARG A 195 22.26 7.17 13.32
C ARG A 195 22.89 7.83 12.09
N SER A 196 23.78 8.80 12.32
CA SER A 196 24.58 9.45 11.27
C SER A 196 25.39 8.47 10.40
N HIS A 197 25.77 7.32 10.96
CA HIS A 197 26.53 6.28 10.29
C HIS A 197 25.66 5.12 9.75
N GLY A 198 24.33 5.24 9.79
CA GLY A 198 23.41 4.28 9.19
C GLY A 198 22.18 3.97 10.02
N ILE A 199 21.30 3.15 9.45
CA ILE A 199 20.07 2.67 10.10
C ILE A 199 20.34 1.28 10.64
N HIS A 200 20.09 1.10 11.94
CA HIS A 200 20.28 -0.15 12.65
C HIS A 200 18.95 -0.71 13.11
N HIS A 201 18.81 -2.03 13.10
CA HIS A 201 17.54 -2.67 13.45
C HIS A 201 17.73 -3.99 14.21
N CYS A 202 16.64 -4.59 14.68
CA CYS A 202 16.65 -5.93 15.26
C CYS A 202 16.96 -7.01 14.20
N ASP A 203 17.25 -8.25 14.60
CA ASP A 203 17.30 -9.37 13.66
C ASP A 203 15.90 -9.70 13.13
N PHE A 204 15.66 -9.42 11.85
CA PHE A 204 14.36 -9.65 11.20
C PHE A 204 13.96 -11.13 11.22
N ASN A 205 14.91 -12.07 11.24
CA ASN A 205 14.62 -13.50 11.27
C ASN A 205 13.93 -13.95 12.57
N ARG A 206 13.99 -13.13 13.61
CA ARG A 206 13.27 -13.37 14.88
C ARG A 206 11.81 -12.91 14.81
N SER A 207 11.42 -12.15 13.78
CA SER A 207 10.11 -11.51 13.68
C SER A 207 9.14 -12.32 12.83
N ARG A 208 7.83 -12.18 13.12
CA ARG A 208 6.78 -12.90 12.38
C ARG A 208 6.48 -12.31 10.99
N TYR A 209 6.53 -10.99 10.85
CA TYR A 209 6.28 -10.30 9.57
C TYR A 209 7.53 -9.56 9.07
N VAL A 210 8.39 -10.29 8.37
CA VAL A 210 9.66 -9.78 7.83
C VAL A 210 9.43 -8.72 6.73
N SER A 211 8.39 -8.87 5.89
CA SER A 211 8.07 -7.92 4.82
C SER A 211 7.75 -6.51 5.33
N LEU A 212 7.09 -6.40 6.49
CA LEU A 212 6.86 -5.11 7.18
C LEU A 212 8.20 -4.44 7.49
N LEU A 213 9.12 -5.19 8.09
CA LEU A 213 10.39 -4.65 8.55
C LEU A 213 11.29 -4.23 7.39
N HIS A 214 11.30 -4.97 6.29
CA HIS A 214 11.97 -4.53 5.06
C HIS A 214 11.36 -3.26 4.47
N ALA A 215 10.03 -3.13 4.46
CA ALA A 215 9.36 -1.91 3.98
C ALA A 215 9.70 -0.70 4.86
N VAL A 216 9.71 -0.86 6.19
CA VAL A 216 10.14 0.19 7.13
C VAL A 216 11.60 0.54 6.90
N ARG A 217 12.50 -0.44 6.77
CA ARG A 217 13.92 -0.22 6.48
C ARG A 217 14.11 0.61 5.21
N ALA A 218 13.48 0.22 4.10
CA ALA A 218 13.56 0.96 2.84
C ALA A 218 13.01 2.39 2.97
N ALA A 219 11.86 2.56 3.64
CA ALA A 219 11.27 3.87 3.90
C ALA A 219 12.20 4.77 4.72
N LEU A 220 12.84 4.26 5.78
CA LEU A 220 13.80 5.00 6.58
C LEU A 220 15.01 5.45 5.75
N HIS A 221 15.54 4.59 4.88
CA HIS A 221 16.64 4.96 3.99
C HIS A 221 16.24 6.07 3.02
N ILE A 222 15.08 5.97 2.38
CA ILE A 222 14.54 7.02 1.48
C ILE A 222 14.42 8.34 2.24
N LEU A 223 13.73 8.33 3.38
CA LEU A 223 13.48 9.54 4.17
C LEU A 223 14.78 10.15 4.74
N HIS A 224 15.72 9.32 5.20
CA HIS A 224 17.00 9.81 5.69
C HIS A 224 17.84 10.45 4.58
N ILE A 225 17.86 9.84 3.39
CA ILE A 225 18.55 10.37 2.21
C ILE A 225 17.99 11.70 1.74
N MET A 226 16.65 11.81 1.69
CA MET A 226 15.97 13.00 1.20
C MET A 226 15.99 14.15 2.20
N PHE A 227 15.83 13.86 3.49
CA PHE A 227 15.51 14.89 4.48
C PHE A 227 16.49 14.96 5.66
N GLY A 228 17.45 14.03 5.77
CA GLY A 228 18.36 13.97 6.91
C GLY A 228 17.61 13.74 8.22
N LEU A 229 17.01 12.56 8.37
CA LEU A 229 16.29 12.20 9.60
C LEU A 229 17.19 12.43 10.84
N PRO A 230 16.61 12.92 11.95
CA PRO A 230 17.36 13.05 13.19
C PRO A 230 17.80 11.68 13.72
N GLU A 231 18.66 11.69 14.74
CA GLU A 231 18.95 10.50 15.51
C GLU A 231 17.67 10.00 16.20
N LEU A 232 17.31 8.73 15.98
CA LEU A 232 16.04 8.16 16.45
C LEU A 232 16.30 6.80 17.11
N ASP A 233 15.50 6.45 18.10
CA ASP A 233 15.47 5.12 18.72
C ASP A 233 14.02 4.80 19.10
N PHE A 234 13.42 3.80 18.45
CA PHE A 234 11.99 3.49 18.58
C PHE A 234 11.67 2.03 18.23
N PHE A 235 10.49 1.59 18.63
CA PHE A 235 10.00 0.24 18.34
C PHE A 235 8.94 0.23 17.25
N ILE A 236 8.98 -0.79 16.40
CA ILE A 236 7.91 -1.21 15.51
C ILE A 236 7.30 -2.50 16.08
N HIS A 237 5.98 -2.55 16.23
CA HIS A 237 5.25 -3.80 16.46
C HIS A 237 5.23 -4.63 15.18
N THR A 238 5.61 -5.90 15.26
CA THR A 238 5.83 -6.78 14.10
C THR A 238 4.58 -7.57 13.70
N GLY A 239 3.48 -7.51 14.46
CA GLY A 239 2.20 -8.13 14.08
C GLY A 239 1.31 -7.22 13.24
N GLU A 240 0.27 -7.80 12.63
CA GLU A 240 -0.70 -7.05 11.81
C GLU A 240 -1.50 -6.03 12.63
N CYS A 241 -1.98 -6.41 13.81
CA CYS A 241 -2.68 -5.51 14.71
C CYS A 241 -2.19 -5.70 16.14
N PHE A 242 -1.78 -4.60 16.76
CA PHE A 242 -1.35 -4.59 18.15
C PHE A 242 -2.56 -4.63 19.08
N GLY A 243 -2.62 -5.59 19.99
CA GLY A 243 -3.76 -5.72 20.90
C GLY A 243 -4.52 -7.03 20.77
N ILE A 244 -4.38 -7.73 19.64
CA ILE A 244 -5.17 -8.92 19.33
C ILE A 244 -4.46 -10.18 19.86
N GLY A 245 -5.22 -11.06 20.53
CA GLY A 245 -4.72 -12.25 21.22
C GLY A 245 -4.83 -12.14 22.75
N ALA A 246 -4.33 -13.15 23.47
CA ALA A 246 -4.29 -13.18 24.94
C ALA A 246 -3.21 -12.22 25.47
N LEU A 247 -3.45 -10.92 25.34
CA LEU A 247 -2.66 -9.93 26.07
C LEU A 247 -3.18 -9.86 27.50
N PRO A 248 -2.36 -10.12 28.54
CA PRO A 248 -2.56 -9.39 29.78
C PRO A 248 -2.40 -7.89 29.45
N GLU A 249 -3.13 -7.02 30.13
CA GLU A 249 -3.13 -5.56 29.94
C GLU A 249 -1.71 -5.00 29.69
N VAL A 250 -1.31 -4.84 28.43
CA VAL A 250 -0.01 -4.26 28.10
C VAL A 250 -0.17 -2.76 28.23
N ASN A 251 0.12 -2.23 29.41
CA ASN A 251 0.25 -0.81 29.59
C ASN A 251 1.61 -0.38 29.00
N LEU A 252 1.60 0.11 27.76
CA LEU A 252 2.82 0.57 27.10
C LEU A 252 3.54 1.64 27.93
N THR A 253 4.79 1.40 28.28
CA THR A 253 5.65 2.36 28.98
C THR A 253 6.42 3.26 28.01
N VAL A 254 6.56 2.85 26.75
CA VAL A 254 7.23 3.58 25.67
C VAL A 254 6.36 3.57 24.40
N PRO A 255 6.49 4.57 23.50
CA PRO A 255 5.77 4.60 22.24
C PRO A 255 6.23 3.47 21.32
N VAL A 256 5.26 2.71 20.83
CA VAL A 256 5.46 1.66 19.83
C VAL A 256 4.68 2.04 18.58
N LEU A 257 5.36 2.05 17.44
CA LEU A 257 4.72 2.27 16.14
C LEU A 257 4.04 0.97 15.68
N ALA A 258 2.79 1.07 15.25
CA ALA A 258 2.00 -0.07 14.78
C ALA A 258 1.14 0.29 13.57
N GLN A 259 0.96 -0.66 12.67
CA GLN A 259 0.16 -0.47 11.45
C GLN A 259 -1.34 -0.39 11.74
N ALA A 260 -1.74 -1.14 12.76
CA ALA A 260 -3.06 -1.13 13.35
C ALA A 260 -2.95 -1.49 14.83
N GLN A 261 -3.96 -1.10 15.59
CA GLN A 261 -4.08 -1.48 16.99
C GLN A 261 -5.54 -1.55 17.42
N LEU A 262 -5.83 -2.33 18.45
CA LEU A 262 -7.12 -2.21 19.13
C LEU A 262 -7.23 -0.85 19.81
N GLU A 263 -8.45 -0.31 19.82
CA GLU A 263 -8.77 0.86 20.62
C GLU A 263 -8.36 0.65 22.09
N GLY A 264 -7.63 1.62 22.65
CA GLY A 264 -7.16 1.61 24.03
C GLY A 264 -5.69 1.19 24.23
N ILE A 265 -5.03 0.59 23.23
CA ILE A 265 -3.61 0.18 23.34
C ILE A 265 -2.68 1.40 23.47
N GLY A 266 -2.95 2.46 22.69
CA GLY A 266 -2.24 3.74 22.78
C GLY A 266 -0.83 3.74 22.20
N GLY A 267 -0.53 2.87 21.22
CA GLY A 267 0.62 2.99 20.33
C GLY A 267 0.43 4.11 19.30
N ILE A 268 1.46 4.37 18.51
CA ILE A 268 1.46 5.39 17.45
C ILE A 268 1.17 4.70 16.11
N LEU A 269 0.16 5.16 15.38
CA LEU A 269 -0.20 4.54 14.12
C LEU A 269 0.78 4.94 13.02
N MET A 270 1.11 3.97 12.17
CA MET A 270 1.92 4.17 10.96
C MET A 270 1.21 3.56 9.74
N PRO A 271 1.63 3.92 8.51
CA PRO A 271 1.04 3.34 7.31
C PRO A 271 1.23 1.84 7.23
N TRP A 272 0.29 1.15 6.57
CA TRP A 272 0.42 -0.27 6.28
C TRP A 272 1.63 -0.53 5.37
N TRP A 273 2.42 -1.56 5.67
CA TRP A 273 3.70 -1.83 5.01
C TRP A 273 3.64 -1.91 3.49
N ALA A 274 2.58 -2.50 2.93
CA ALA A 274 2.44 -2.66 1.48
C ALA A 274 2.34 -1.30 0.77
N PHE A 275 1.77 -0.29 1.42
CA PHE A 275 1.71 1.08 0.89
C PHE A 275 3.05 1.81 0.95
N MET A 276 4.03 1.29 1.68
CA MET A 276 5.41 1.78 1.69
C MET A 276 6.32 0.98 0.75
N GLN A 277 5.81 -0.09 0.12
CA GLN A 277 6.57 -0.82 -0.88
C GLN A 277 6.51 -0.10 -2.23
N ILE A 278 7.70 0.23 -2.74
CA ILE A 278 7.89 1.14 -3.87
C ILE A 278 7.12 0.67 -5.12
N ASP A 279 7.31 -0.60 -5.49
CA ASP A 279 6.81 -1.14 -6.75
C ASP A 279 5.39 -1.67 -6.67
N TRP A 280 5.04 -2.23 -5.51
CA TRP A 280 3.72 -2.83 -5.30
C TRP A 280 2.65 -1.74 -5.37
N MET A 281 2.82 -0.67 -4.59
CA MET A 281 1.76 0.32 -4.43
C MET A 281 1.47 1.10 -5.72
N ARG A 282 2.53 1.48 -6.46
CA ARG A 282 2.39 2.19 -7.75
C ARG A 282 1.60 1.36 -8.75
N ARG A 283 2.04 0.14 -9.03
CA ARG A 283 1.38 -0.77 -9.99
C ARG A 283 -0.03 -1.13 -9.55
N TYR A 284 -0.22 -1.41 -8.27
CA TYR A 284 -1.51 -1.84 -7.75
C TYR A 284 -2.58 -0.74 -7.87
N ARG A 285 -2.22 0.50 -7.55
CA ARG A 285 -3.07 1.67 -7.76
C ARG A 285 -3.44 1.83 -9.22
N ASP A 286 -2.44 1.81 -10.11
CA ASP A 286 -2.63 2.12 -11.52
C ASP A 286 -3.53 1.07 -12.20
N ARG A 287 -3.37 -0.22 -11.88
CA ARG A 287 -4.25 -1.29 -12.36
C ARG A 287 -5.69 -1.11 -11.92
N LEU A 288 -5.92 -0.79 -10.64
CA LEU A 288 -7.27 -0.59 -10.11
C LEU A 288 -7.95 0.64 -10.72
N GLN A 289 -7.21 1.74 -10.91
CA GLN A 289 -7.73 2.94 -11.55
C GLN A 289 -8.08 2.68 -13.01
N GLN A 290 -7.22 1.96 -13.74
CA GLN A 290 -7.48 1.56 -15.11
C GLN A 290 -8.69 0.61 -15.21
N ALA A 291 -8.88 -0.29 -14.24
CA ALA A 291 -10.06 -1.14 -14.19
C ALA A 291 -11.34 -0.32 -13.92
N SER A 292 -11.28 0.63 -12.97
CA SER A 292 -12.42 1.49 -12.61
C SER A 292 -12.85 2.40 -13.76
N SER A 293 -11.91 2.91 -14.56
CA SER A 293 -12.21 3.81 -15.69
C SER A 293 -12.92 3.11 -16.87
N LYS A 294 -12.84 1.78 -16.96
CA LYS A 294 -13.49 0.98 -18.01
C LYS A 294 -15.00 0.83 -17.84
N THR A 295 -15.58 1.19 -16.69
CA THR A 295 -17.02 0.99 -16.43
C THR A 295 -17.63 2.22 -15.77
N ALA A 296 -18.55 2.87 -16.50
CA ALA A 296 -19.24 4.05 -16.01
C ALA A 296 -20.15 3.69 -14.82
N TRP A 297 -20.35 4.63 -13.88
CA TRP A 297 -21.18 4.42 -12.69
C TRP A 297 -22.56 3.79 -13.01
N ARG A 298 -23.22 4.25 -14.08
CA ARG A 298 -24.55 3.77 -14.49
C ARG A 298 -24.57 2.32 -14.97
N GLU A 299 -23.44 1.81 -15.44
CA GLU A 299 -23.29 0.44 -15.95
C GLU A 299 -22.92 -0.56 -14.84
N ARG A 300 -22.51 -0.04 -13.67
CA ARG A 300 -22.16 -0.89 -12.51
C ARG A 300 -23.40 -1.55 -11.93
N GLN A 301 -23.23 -2.80 -11.50
CA GLN A 301 -24.29 -3.62 -10.93
C GLN A 301 -24.75 -3.07 -9.57
N GLY A 302 -26.07 -2.94 -9.40
CA GLY A 302 -26.71 -2.43 -8.17
C GLY A 302 -26.82 -3.47 -7.04
N VAL A 303 -25.85 -4.35 -6.90
CA VAL A 303 -25.78 -5.44 -5.90
C VAL A 303 -24.59 -5.17 -4.97
N LEU A 304 -24.76 -5.47 -3.68
CA LEU A 304 -23.65 -5.47 -2.72
C LEU A 304 -22.75 -6.66 -2.97
N PHE A 305 -21.47 -6.42 -3.26
CA PHE A 305 -20.53 -7.48 -3.60
C PHE A 305 -19.43 -7.65 -2.55
N TRP A 306 -19.08 -8.91 -2.27
CA TRP A 306 -17.95 -9.26 -1.39
C TRP A 306 -17.38 -10.65 -1.69
N ARG A 307 -16.06 -10.78 -1.59
CA ARG A 307 -15.33 -12.06 -1.62
C ARG A 307 -14.18 -12.05 -0.62
N GLY A 308 -13.97 -13.15 0.10
CA GLY A 308 -12.73 -13.38 0.84
C GLY A 308 -12.81 -14.41 1.96
N SER A 309 -11.80 -14.33 2.83
CA SER A 309 -11.63 -14.84 4.20
C SER A 309 -12.82 -15.12 5.14
N ASP A 310 -12.95 -16.29 5.77
CA ASP A 310 -13.71 -16.50 7.02
C ASP A 310 -12.90 -16.09 8.26
N THR A 311 -11.94 -15.17 8.09
CA THR A 311 -11.17 -14.58 9.19
C THR A 311 -12.00 -13.56 9.98
N GLY A 312 -11.74 -13.42 11.28
CA GLY A 312 -12.52 -12.57 12.17
C GLY A 312 -12.29 -12.87 13.64
N CYS A 313 -12.44 -11.87 14.49
CA CYS A 313 -12.50 -12.05 15.95
C CYS A 313 -13.77 -11.42 16.52
N LEU A 314 -14.27 -11.95 17.63
CA LEU A 314 -15.36 -11.34 18.39
C LEU A 314 -14.72 -10.53 19.53
N HIS A 315 -14.86 -9.21 19.47
CA HIS A 315 -14.19 -8.33 20.42
C HIS A 315 -15.10 -7.98 21.61
N SER A 316 -14.84 -8.53 22.80
CA SER A 316 -15.60 -8.18 24.02
C SER A 316 -15.22 -6.78 24.50
N ARG A 317 -16.21 -5.87 24.58
CA ARG A 317 -16.01 -4.52 25.17
C ARG A 317 -15.90 -4.55 26.69
N GLN A 318 -16.54 -5.53 27.34
CA GLN A 318 -16.57 -5.61 28.81
C GLN A 318 -15.26 -6.10 29.40
N GLU A 319 -14.57 -7.01 28.72
CA GLU A 319 -13.35 -7.65 29.24
C GLU A 319 -12.07 -7.05 28.67
N ASN A 320 -12.19 -6.09 27.75
CA ASN A 320 -11.08 -5.52 26.98
C ASN A 320 -10.15 -6.59 26.36
N ARG A 321 -10.73 -7.75 26.03
CA ARG A 321 -10.07 -8.92 25.44
C ARG A 321 -10.55 -9.13 24.03
N SER A 322 -9.63 -9.56 23.18
CA SER A 322 -9.93 -10.06 21.85
C SER A 322 -9.72 -11.55 21.84
N GLU A 323 -10.80 -12.30 22.03
CA GLU A 323 -10.81 -13.71 21.75
C GLU A 323 -11.27 -13.87 20.30
N CYS A 324 -10.32 -14.24 19.44
CA CYS A 324 -10.67 -14.77 18.13
C CYS A 324 -11.35 -16.10 18.40
N ALA A 325 -12.68 -16.02 18.57
CA ALA A 325 -13.50 -17.11 19.10
C ALA A 325 -13.27 -18.41 18.30
N VAL A 326 -13.47 -19.54 18.97
CA VAL A 326 -13.45 -20.85 18.31
C VAL A 326 -14.47 -20.82 17.18
N TRP A 327 -14.01 -21.00 15.95
CA TRP A 327 -14.87 -21.14 14.79
C TRP A 327 -15.45 -22.54 14.78
N ASP A 328 -16.75 -22.67 14.99
CA ASP A 328 -17.50 -23.91 14.83
C ASP A 328 -18.92 -23.61 14.34
N ALA A 329 -19.72 -24.64 14.05
CA ALA A 329 -21.07 -24.48 13.53
C ALA A 329 -22.00 -23.62 14.43
N SER A 330 -21.74 -23.53 15.73
CA SER A 330 -22.53 -22.75 16.70
C SER A 330 -22.13 -21.29 16.77
N THR A 331 -20.84 -20.98 16.61
CA THR A 331 -20.30 -19.61 16.68
C THR A 331 -20.23 -18.95 15.32
N TRP A 332 -20.13 -19.72 14.24
CA TRP A 332 -20.01 -19.24 12.87
C TRP A 332 -21.03 -18.14 12.51
N PRO A 333 -22.34 -18.24 12.83
CA PRO A 333 -23.31 -17.20 12.50
C PRO A 333 -23.14 -15.88 13.27
N LEU A 334 -22.30 -15.86 14.32
CA LEU A 334 -22.06 -14.67 15.13
C LEU A 334 -21.09 -13.70 14.45
N PHE A 335 -20.19 -14.21 13.61
CA PHE A 335 -19.16 -13.41 12.96
C PHE A 335 -19.73 -12.54 11.84
N PRO A 336 -19.33 -11.26 11.75
CA PRO A 336 -19.83 -10.34 10.72
C PRO A 336 -19.69 -10.87 9.28
N ARG A 337 -18.57 -11.49 8.91
CA ARG A 337 -18.38 -12.02 7.55
C ARG A 337 -19.33 -13.17 7.23
N SER A 338 -19.58 -14.07 8.19
CA SER A 338 -20.57 -15.14 8.05
C SER A 338 -21.98 -14.59 7.89
N LYS A 339 -22.35 -13.55 8.65
CA LYS A 339 -23.64 -12.86 8.49
C LYS A 339 -23.81 -12.23 7.11
N LEU A 340 -22.76 -11.60 6.58
CA LEU A 340 -22.78 -11.03 5.23
C LEU A 340 -23.01 -12.12 4.16
N VAL A 341 -22.32 -13.25 4.29
CA VAL A 341 -22.42 -14.37 3.36
C VAL A 341 -23.80 -15.06 3.48
N LEU A 342 -24.34 -15.23 4.70
CA LEU A 342 -25.72 -15.66 4.92
C LEU A 342 -26.73 -14.72 4.27
N ALA A 343 -26.51 -13.40 4.34
CA ALA A 343 -27.38 -12.42 3.69
C ALA A 343 -27.42 -12.61 2.16
N SER A 344 -26.35 -13.13 1.54
CA SER A 344 -26.36 -13.49 0.12
C SER A 344 -27.33 -14.64 -0.20
N SER A 345 -27.41 -15.67 0.65
CA SER A 345 -28.37 -16.76 0.49
C SER A 345 -29.82 -16.30 0.69
N LEU A 346 -30.05 -15.43 1.68
CA LEU A 346 -31.39 -14.94 2.02
C LEU A 346 -31.89 -13.86 1.05
N PHE A 347 -31.00 -13.05 0.50
CA PHE A 347 -31.31 -11.91 -0.35
C PHE A 347 -30.43 -11.86 -1.62
N PRO A 348 -30.45 -12.90 -2.48
CA PRO A 348 -29.51 -13.05 -3.60
C PRO A 348 -29.65 -11.97 -4.69
N SER A 349 -30.79 -11.28 -4.79
CA SER A 349 -30.97 -10.13 -5.69
C SER A 349 -30.38 -8.82 -5.14
N ARG A 350 -29.97 -8.81 -3.86
CA ARG A 350 -29.48 -7.64 -3.15
C ARG A 350 -28.00 -7.76 -2.77
N VAL A 351 -27.58 -8.95 -2.37
CA VAL A 351 -26.24 -9.25 -1.85
C VAL A 351 -25.65 -10.45 -2.60
N ASP A 352 -24.46 -10.25 -3.14
CA ASP A 352 -23.60 -11.28 -3.71
C ASP A 352 -22.31 -11.34 -2.89
N ALA A 353 -22.32 -12.18 -1.86
CA ALA A 353 -21.21 -12.35 -0.93
C ALA A 353 -20.91 -13.83 -0.69
N LEU A 354 -19.67 -14.25 -0.97
CA LEU A 354 -19.24 -15.65 -0.85
C LEU A 354 -17.83 -15.74 -0.26
N PHE A 355 -17.56 -16.82 0.46
CA PHE A 355 -16.21 -17.15 0.91
C PHE A 355 -15.35 -17.69 -0.26
N THR A 356 -14.03 -17.49 -0.20
CA THR A 356 -13.07 -18.00 -1.21
C THR A 356 -12.37 -19.29 -0.76
N LYS A 357 -11.55 -19.93 -1.61
CA LYS A 357 -10.82 -21.16 -1.24
C LYS A 357 -9.85 -21.03 -0.07
N ASP A 358 -9.38 -19.82 0.23
CA ASP A 358 -8.40 -19.58 1.30
C ASP A 358 -9.03 -19.61 2.71
N THR A 359 -10.35 -19.84 2.77
CA THR A 359 -11.15 -19.87 4.00
C THR A 359 -11.45 -21.32 4.38
N VAL A 360 -10.81 -21.83 5.42
CA VAL A 360 -11.08 -23.21 5.86
C VAL A 360 -10.81 -23.40 7.34
N HIS A 361 -11.62 -22.78 8.20
CA HIS A 361 -11.79 -23.33 9.55
C HIS A 361 -12.39 -24.73 9.40
N LYS A 362 -11.58 -25.76 9.63
CA LYS A 362 -11.92 -27.17 9.37
C LYS A 362 -13.19 -27.60 10.11
N GLU A 363 -13.38 -27.02 11.29
CA GLU A 363 -14.52 -27.20 12.16
C GLU A 363 -15.84 -26.68 11.57
N CYS A 364 -15.77 -25.81 10.55
CA CYS A 364 -16.91 -25.27 9.82
C CYS A 364 -17.10 -25.91 8.42
N GLN A 365 -16.33 -26.94 8.06
CA GLN A 365 -16.34 -27.52 6.71
C GLN A 365 -17.74 -27.97 6.27
N ASP A 366 -18.51 -28.61 7.16
CA ASP A 366 -19.87 -29.06 6.87
C ASP A 366 -20.83 -27.90 6.57
N VAL A 367 -20.62 -26.74 7.21
CA VAL A 367 -21.38 -25.50 6.93
C VAL A 367 -21.05 -24.99 5.53
N TYR A 368 -19.79 -25.06 5.12
CA TYR A 368 -19.35 -24.62 3.80
C TYR A 368 -19.86 -25.53 2.69
N ASP A 369 -19.73 -26.85 2.87
CA ASP A 369 -20.10 -27.84 1.85
C ASP A 369 -21.62 -27.88 1.62
N SER A 370 -22.42 -27.66 2.67
CA SER A 370 -23.87 -27.72 2.58
C SER A 370 -24.55 -26.42 2.15
N SER A 371 -23.89 -25.26 2.24
CA SER A 371 -24.54 -23.96 2.05
C SER A 371 -24.41 -23.38 0.64
N GLY A 372 -23.45 -23.86 -0.16
CA GLY A 372 -23.13 -23.25 -1.46
C GLY A 372 -22.58 -21.83 -1.35
N LEU A 373 -22.13 -21.43 -0.15
CA LEU A 373 -21.69 -20.07 0.18
C LEU A 373 -20.19 -19.86 -0.02
N ARG A 374 -19.56 -20.72 -0.84
CA ARG A 374 -18.12 -20.72 -1.13
C ARG A 374 -17.86 -20.82 -2.63
N ILE A 375 -16.80 -20.17 -3.09
CA ILE A 375 -16.22 -20.35 -4.42
C ILE A 375 -14.76 -20.80 -4.32
N GLU A 376 -14.31 -21.60 -5.28
CA GLU A 376 -12.93 -22.08 -5.34
C GLU A 376 -11.94 -21.02 -5.85
N GLN A 377 -12.43 -19.94 -6.45
CA GLN A 377 -11.58 -18.90 -7.03
C GLN A 377 -11.38 -17.73 -6.07
N ILE A 378 -10.14 -17.24 -6.02
CA ILE A 378 -9.87 -15.88 -5.52
C ILE A 378 -10.34 -14.91 -6.61
N VAL A 379 -11.15 -13.93 -6.23
CA VAL A 379 -11.63 -12.90 -7.17
C VAL A 379 -10.69 -11.70 -7.08
N PRO A 380 -10.07 -11.29 -8.20
CA PRO A 380 -9.14 -10.17 -8.17
C PRO A 380 -9.88 -8.83 -7.92
N PRO A 381 -9.21 -7.85 -7.28
CA PRO A 381 -9.79 -6.53 -6.96
C PRO A 381 -10.41 -5.81 -8.18
N GLU A 382 -9.82 -5.95 -9.36
CA GLU A 382 -10.28 -5.36 -10.63
C GLU A 382 -11.66 -5.85 -11.05
N VAL A 383 -12.10 -7.01 -10.60
CA VAL A 383 -13.46 -7.51 -10.87
C VAL A 383 -14.49 -6.82 -9.97
N HIS A 384 -14.10 -6.38 -8.78
CA HIS A 384 -15.00 -5.75 -7.82
C HIS A 384 -15.51 -4.38 -8.31
N VAL A 385 -14.76 -3.68 -9.17
CA VAL A 385 -15.12 -2.35 -9.70
C VAL A 385 -16.42 -2.35 -10.51
N ARG A 386 -16.90 -3.53 -10.94
CA ARG A 386 -18.15 -3.70 -11.68
C ARG A 386 -19.39 -3.54 -10.81
N TYR A 387 -19.25 -3.49 -9.49
CA TYR A 387 -20.34 -3.39 -8.54
C TYR A 387 -20.38 -2.01 -7.90
N LYS A 388 -21.58 -1.44 -7.74
CA LYS A 388 -21.76 -0.12 -7.10
C LYS A 388 -21.43 -0.13 -5.62
N TYR A 389 -21.64 -1.26 -4.94
CA TYR A 389 -21.60 -1.36 -3.49
C TYR A 389 -20.63 -2.48 -3.07
N LEU A 390 -19.64 -2.15 -2.25
CA LEU A 390 -18.60 -3.08 -1.79
C LEU A 390 -18.57 -3.09 -0.27
N ALA A 391 -18.70 -4.27 0.33
CA ALA A 391 -18.64 -4.40 1.79
C ALA A 391 -17.19 -4.42 2.30
N TYR A 392 -16.94 -3.71 3.39
CA TYR A 392 -15.72 -3.79 4.16
C TYR A 392 -16.02 -4.27 5.57
N ILE A 393 -15.36 -5.37 5.95
CA ILE A 393 -15.45 -6.00 7.27
C ILE A 393 -14.04 -6.45 7.65
N ASP A 394 -13.63 -6.14 8.87
CA ASP A 394 -12.35 -6.62 9.39
C ASP A 394 -12.25 -8.13 9.46
N GLY A 395 -11.01 -8.61 9.47
CA GLY A 395 -10.70 -10.02 9.67
C GLY A 395 -10.28 -10.23 11.10
N THR A 396 -9.30 -11.12 11.29
CA THR A 396 -8.59 -11.24 12.57
C THR A 396 -7.92 -9.92 12.94
N SER A 397 -7.49 -9.16 11.95
CA SER A 397 -6.89 -7.83 12.03
C SER A 397 -7.66 -6.87 11.10
N PHE A 398 -7.17 -5.63 10.96
CA PHE A 398 -7.63 -4.77 9.86
C PHE A 398 -7.42 -5.49 8.52
N SER A 399 -8.33 -5.30 7.57
CA SER A 399 -8.14 -5.84 6.22
C SER A 399 -7.52 -4.79 5.30
N ASP A 400 -6.47 -5.22 4.59
CA ASP A 400 -5.88 -4.56 3.41
C ASP A 400 -6.91 -4.10 2.37
N ARG A 401 -8.05 -4.80 2.30
CA ARG A 401 -9.22 -4.46 1.50
C ARG A 401 -9.68 -3.02 1.63
N LEU A 402 -9.55 -2.41 2.80
CA LEU A 402 -9.99 -1.02 2.99
C LEU A 402 -9.34 -0.11 1.96
N TYR A 403 -8.04 -0.28 1.79
CA TYR A 403 -7.23 0.65 1.04
C TYR A 403 -7.53 0.59 -0.45
N TRP A 404 -7.71 -0.61 -1.01
CA TRP A 404 -8.02 -0.75 -2.43
C TRP A 404 -9.49 -0.53 -2.75
N LEU A 405 -10.41 -0.80 -1.81
CA LEU A 405 -11.81 -0.42 -1.98
C LEU A 405 -11.98 1.08 -2.13
N LEU A 406 -11.24 1.87 -1.37
CA LEU A 406 -11.25 3.33 -1.48
C LEU A 406 -10.68 3.82 -2.81
N LEU A 407 -9.85 3.04 -3.50
CA LEU A 407 -9.35 3.36 -4.84
C LEU A 407 -10.34 3.00 -5.96
N THR A 408 -11.43 2.32 -5.63
CA THR A 408 -12.52 2.07 -6.58
C THR A 408 -13.48 3.26 -6.59
N ASP A 409 -14.06 3.58 -7.75
CA ASP A 409 -15.18 4.54 -7.81
C ASP A 409 -16.52 3.85 -7.42
N SER A 410 -16.48 2.96 -6.41
CA SER A 410 -17.62 2.24 -5.84
C SER A 410 -17.87 2.67 -4.39
N VAL A 411 -19.10 2.55 -3.92
CA VAL A 411 -19.48 2.88 -2.54
C VAL A 411 -18.98 1.78 -1.60
N VAL A 412 -18.17 2.18 -0.63
CA VAL A 412 -17.75 1.29 0.46
C VAL A 412 -18.80 1.32 1.56
N LEU A 413 -19.39 0.17 1.87
CA LEU A 413 -20.18 -0.06 3.08
C LEU A 413 -19.25 -0.62 4.14
N ARG A 414 -18.81 0.23 5.07
CA ARG A 414 -17.79 -0.12 6.07
C ARG A 414 -18.45 -0.45 7.41
N ALA A 415 -18.27 -1.68 7.86
CA ALA A 415 -18.60 -2.08 9.22
C ALA A 415 -17.76 -1.25 10.20
N GLU A 416 -18.40 -0.76 11.26
CA GLU A 416 -17.73 -0.16 12.40
C GLU A 416 -16.75 -1.16 13.02
N SER A 417 -15.63 -0.64 13.50
CA SER A 417 -14.53 -1.46 14.01
C SER A 417 -13.90 -0.84 15.24
N ARG A 418 -13.41 -1.72 16.12
CA ARG A 418 -12.54 -1.38 17.25
C ARG A 418 -11.06 -1.32 16.86
N ILE A 419 -10.72 -1.82 15.67
CA ILE A 419 -9.36 -1.76 15.13
C ILE A 419 -9.15 -0.38 14.55
N ARG A 420 -8.13 0.30 15.06
CA ARG A 420 -7.71 1.64 14.69
C ARG A 420 -6.59 1.56 13.67
N VAL A 421 -6.64 2.43 12.66
CA VAL A 421 -5.61 2.59 11.62
C VAL A 421 -5.30 4.07 11.41
N TRP A 422 -4.15 4.38 10.82
CA TRP A 422 -3.69 5.77 10.61
C TRP A 422 -4.64 6.67 9.79
N LEU A 423 -5.64 6.07 9.13
CA LEU A 423 -6.65 6.76 8.32
C LEU A 423 -7.88 7.20 9.10
N ASP A 424 -7.99 6.91 10.40
CA ASP A 424 -9.25 7.10 11.14
C ASP A 424 -9.68 8.57 11.25
N GLN A 425 -8.74 9.51 11.33
CA GLN A 425 -9.09 10.94 11.25
C GLN A 425 -9.31 11.43 9.80
N GLY A 426 -8.87 10.68 8.79
CA GLY A 426 -9.02 11.02 7.37
C GLY A 426 -10.33 10.52 6.76
N LEU A 427 -10.77 9.31 7.12
CA LEU A 427 -11.98 8.69 6.57
C LEU A 427 -13.24 9.12 7.33
N GLN A 428 -14.12 9.86 6.65
CA GLN A 428 -15.34 10.41 7.23
C GLN A 428 -16.57 9.62 6.76
N ALA A 429 -17.40 9.19 7.71
CA ALA A 429 -18.66 8.53 7.42
C ALA A 429 -19.60 9.45 6.62
N TRP A 430 -20.37 8.88 5.69
CA TRP A 430 -21.25 9.57 4.73
C TRP A 430 -20.56 10.54 3.76
N LYS A 431 -19.23 10.64 3.83
CA LYS A 431 -18.40 11.34 2.85
C LYS A 431 -17.56 10.37 2.03
N HIS A 432 -16.80 9.49 2.68
CA HIS A 432 -15.91 8.53 2.00
C HIS A 432 -16.45 7.09 2.05
N TYR A 433 -17.44 6.81 2.89
CA TYR A 433 -18.06 5.48 3.01
C TYR A 433 -19.43 5.58 3.69
N ILE A 434 -20.25 4.54 3.54
CA ILE A 434 -21.51 4.38 4.30
C ILE A 434 -21.20 3.52 5.55
N PRO A 435 -21.40 4.04 6.78
CA PRO A 435 -21.16 3.27 7.99
C PRO A 435 -22.26 2.21 8.17
N VAL A 436 -21.83 1.01 8.55
CA VAL A 436 -22.69 -0.13 8.93
C VAL A 436 -22.30 -0.53 10.34
N ARG A 437 -23.25 -0.93 11.19
CA ARG A 437 -22.95 -1.42 12.54
C ARG A 437 -21.97 -2.59 12.50
N GLU A 438 -21.14 -2.70 13.53
CA GLU A 438 -20.16 -3.79 13.70
C GLU A 438 -20.81 -5.19 13.57
N ASP A 439 -22.06 -5.34 14.03
CA ASP A 439 -22.83 -6.58 13.97
C ASP A 439 -23.60 -6.83 12.66
N LEU A 440 -23.50 -5.89 11.70
CA LEU A 440 -24.21 -5.82 10.41
C LEU A 440 -25.74 -5.72 10.49
N ALA A 441 -26.32 -5.42 11.66
CA ALA A 441 -27.77 -5.45 11.85
C ALA A 441 -28.52 -4.45 10.95
N ASP A 442 -27.87 -3.37 10.51
CA ASP A 442 -28.46 -2.33 9.64
C ASP A 442 -27.95 -2.38 8.20
N LEU A 443 -27.22 -3.44 7.79
CA LEU A 443 -26.61 -3.54 6.46
C LEU A 443 -27.62 -3.37 5.32
N LEU A 444 -28.76 -4.06 5.40
CA LEU A 444 -29.78 -4.01 4.35
C LEU A 444 -30.47 -2.64 4.29
N ASP A 445 -30.69 -1.99 5.43
CA ASP A 445 -31.26 -0.63 5.47
C ASP A 445 -30.28 0.39 4.85
N LYS A 446 -28.98 0.27 5.15
CA LYS A 446 -27.93 1.11 4.53
C LYS A 446 -27.82 0.87 3.02
N LEU A 447 -27.96 -0.37 2.59
CA LEU A 447 -27.96 -0.72 1.17
C LEU A 447 -29.19 -0.15 0.45
N ASP A 448 -30.38 -0.22 1.05
CA ASP A 448 -31.60 0.36 0.47
C ASP A 448 -31.49 1.88 0.38
N TRP A 449 -31.00 2.54 1.43
CA TRP A 449 -30.69 3.97 1.36
C TRP A 449 -29.73 4.30 0.21
N ALA A 450 -28.67 3.51 0.02
CA ALA A 450 -27.69 3.76 -1.03
C ALA A 450 -28.30 3.65 -2.43
N LYS A 451 -29.23 2.70 -2.64
CA LYS A 451 -29.97 2.50 -3.89
C LYS A 451 -30.97 3.63 -4.15
N ASP A 452 -31.70 4.04 -3.12
CA ASP A 452 -32.69 5.12 -3.22
C ASP A 452 -32.04 6.50 -3.41
N ASN A 453 -30.74 6.61 -3.09
CA ASN A 453 -29.95 7.84 -3.20
C ASN A 453 -28.77 7.67 -4.17
N ASP A 454 -29.00 7.09 -5.36
CA ASP A 454 -27.94 6.72 -6.32
C ASP A 454 -26.96 7.86 -6.66
N HIS A 455 -27.45 9.10 -6.81
CA HIS A 455 -26.59 10.27 -7.06
C HIS A 455 -25.66 10.55 -5.87
N ARG A 456 -26.20 10.52 -4.65
CA ARG A 456 -25.41 10.72 -3.43
C ARG A 456 -24.43 9.58 -3.21
N SER A 457 -24.81 8.36 -3.56
CA SER A 457 -23.92 7.19 -3.57
C SER A 457 -22.75 7.39 -4.51
N ALA A 458 -22.98 7.87 -5.74
CA ALA A 458 -21.91 8.19 -6.69
C ALA A 458 -20.96 9.28 -6.13
N GLU A 459 -21.49 10.31 -5.48
CA GLU A 459 -20.68 11.34 -4.82
C GLU A 459 -19.79 10.77 -3.71
N ILE A 460 -20.35 9.90 -2.84
CA ILE A 460 -19.57 9.25 -1.77
C ILE A 460 -18.44 8.40 -2.33
N ALA A 461 -18.72 7.64 -3.40
CA ALA A 461 -17.71 6.84 -4.09
C ALA A 461 -16.60 7.71 -4.70
N ALA A 462 -16.96 8.81 -5.37
CA ALA A 462 -16.00 9.74 -5.96
C ALA A 462 -15.14 10.44 -4.90
N GLU A 463 -15.73 10.85 -3.77
CA GLU A 463 -15.00 11.45 -2.64
C GLU A 463 -14.02 10.45 -2.00
N ALA A 464 -14.40 9.18 -1.88
CA ALA A 464 -13.51 8.12 -1.41
C ALA A 464 -12.32 7.93 -2.36
N ALA A 465 -12.59 7.81 -3.66
CA ALA A 465 -11.58 7.66 -4.70
C ALA A 465 -10.65 8.86 -4.76
N ALA A 466 -11.17 10.08 -4.64
CA ALA A 466 -10.36 11.30 -4.58
C ALA A 466 -9.43 11.30 -3.36
N PHE A 467 -9.97 11.01 -2.17
CA PHE A 467 -9.17 10.88 -0.94
C PHE A 467 -8.03 9.87 -1.13
N ALA A 468 -8.34 8.69 -1.66
CA ALA A 468 -7.37 7.63 -1.88
C ALA A 468 -6.31 7.99 -2.92
N LYS A 469 -6.72 8.56 -4.06
CA LYS A 469 -5.83 9.03 -5.14
C LYS A 469 -4.83 10.08 -4.64
N THR A 470 -5.25 10.94 -3.71
CA THR A 470 -4.40 12.00 -3.15
C THR A 470 -3.51 11.51 -2.00
N HIS A 471 -4.05 10.70 -1.09
CA HIS A 471 -3.39 10.42 0.19
C HIS A 471 -2.91 8.97 0.36
N LEU A 472 -3.51 8.02 -0.33
CA LEU A 472 -3.15 6.60 -0.28
C LEU A 472 -2.18 6.25 -1.42
N THR A 473 -1.11 7.03 -1.50
CA THR A 473 0.02 6.82 -2.42
C THR A 473 1.24 6.38 -1.64
N LEU A 474 2.26 5.88 -2.35
CA LEU A 474 3.56 5.57 -1.75
C LEU A 474 4.13 6.81 -1.05
N GLU A 475 4.18 7.94 -1.76
CA GLU A 475 4.71 9.20 -1.26
C GLU A 475 3.87 9.78 -0.13
N GLY A 476 2.53 9.67 -0.20
CA GLY A 476 1.64 10.07 0.89
C GLY A 476 1.88 9.25 2.17
N SER A 477 2.12 7.95 2.02
CA SER A 477 2.44 7.05 3.13
C SER A 477 3.81 7.36 3.72
N LEU A 478 4.84 7.50 2.88
CA LEU A 478 6.19 7.91 3.32
C LEU A 478 6.17 9.28 3.99
N PHE A 479 5.38 10.22 3.49
CA PHE A 479 5.21 11.54 4.09
C PHE A 479 4.55 11.46 5.47
N TYR A 480 3.50 10.65 5.65
CA TYR A 480 2.91 10.45 6.97
C TYR A 480 3.91 9.83 7.95
N LEU A 481 4.64 8.78 7.53
CA LEU A 481 5.69 8.17 8.35
C LEU A 481 6.77 9.21 8.72
N TYR A 482 7.18 10.06 7.78
CA TYR A 482 8.12 11.15 8.03
C TYR A 482 7.62 12.09 9.14
N GLN A 483 6.34 12.44 9.15
CA GLN A 483 5.76 13.28 10.22
C GLN A 483 5.75 12.58 11.57
N VAL A 484 5.47 11.27 11.62
CA VAL A 484 5.62 10.46 12.83
C VAL A 484 7.06 10.53 13.35
N LEU A 485 8.04 10.22 12.48
CA LEU A 485 9.45 10.16 12.84
C LEU A 485 10.00 11.50 13.33
N ARG A 486 9.58 12.62 12.74
CA ARG A 486 10.00 13.97 13.17
C ARG A 486 9.47 14.37 14.54
N ARG A 487 8.36 13.78 14.96
CA ARG A 487 7.73 14.10 16.25
C ARG A 487 8.30 13.26 17.39
N LEU A 488 8.87 12.08 17.09
CA LEU A 488 9.49 11.19 18.09
C LEU A 488 10.54 11.86 18.99
N PRO A 489 11.47 12.70 18.50
CA PRO A 489 12.44 13.39 19.37
C PRO A 489 11.79 14.35 20.38
N GLY A 490 10.52 14.70 20.23
CA GLY A 490 9.75 15.45 21.21
C GLY A 490 9.48 14.65 22.48
N VAL A 491 9.32 13.34 22.35
CA VAL A 491 8.88 12.42 23.42
C VAL A 491 9.99 11.46 23.88
N ILE A 492 10.90 11.08 22.98
CA ILE A 492 12.11 10.29 23.30
C ILE A 492 13.32 11.22 23.31
N LYS A 493 14.02 11.29 24.44
CA LYS A 493 15.18 12.16 24.68
C LYS A 493 16.42 11.31 24.97
N LEU A 494 17.24 11.14 23.93
CA LEU A 494 18.51 10.42 24.03
C LEU A 494 19.64 11.35 24.48
N SER A 495 20.45 10.90 25.43
CA SER A 495 21.68 11.55 25.86
C SER A 495 22.81 11.36 24.83
N PRO A 496 23.84 12.23 24.83
CA PRO A 496 25.00 12.06 23.94
C PRO A 496 25.68 10.70 24.08
N ASP A 497 25.76 10.17 25.30
CA ASP A 497 26.36 8.86 25.56
C ASP A 497 25.53 7.72 24.95
N GLU A 498 24.20 7.82 24.96
CA GLU A 498 23.31 6.83 24.32
C GLU A 498 23.37 6.90 22.79
N LEU A 499 23.53 8.09 22.24
CA LEU A 499 23.72 8.29 20.80
C LEU A 499 25.06 7.74 20.31
N ALA A 500 26.09 7.82 21.16
CA ALA A 500 27.44 7.32 20.86
C ALA A 500 27.59 5.79 21.00
N ARG A 501 26.60 5.07 21.58
CA ARG A 501 26.65 3.61 21.68
C ARG A 501 26.40 3.00 20.31
N ASP A 502 27.38 2.23 19.83
CA ASP A 502 27.22 1.41 18.64
C ASP A 502 26.09 0.38 18.86
N PRO A 503 25.13 0.29 17.93
CA PRO A 503 24.12 -0.77 17.97
C PRO A 503 24.77 -2.15 17.86
N PRO A 504 24.21 -3.18 18.51
CA PRO A 504 24.73 -4.53 18.38
C PRO A 504 24.66 -4.97 16.91
N LYS A 505 25.78 -5.44 16.36
CA LYS A 505 25.82 -6.00 15.01
C LYS A 505 25.02 -7.31 14.97
N ILE A 506 24.22 -7.49 13.92
CA ILE A 506 23.53 -8.75 13.67
C ILE A 506 24.52 -9.71 13.03
N SER A 507 24.82 -10.82 13.70
CA SER A 507 25.60 -11.90 13.10
C SER A 507 24.76 -12.62 12.06
N PHE A 508 24.94 -12.23 10.79
CA PHE A 508 24.28 -12.87 9.65
C PHE A 508 24.80 -14.30 9.47
N VAL A 509 23.87 -15.26 9.48
CA VAL A 509 24.08 -16.58 8.89
C VAL A 509 23.27 -16.56 7.59
N PRO A 510 23.90 -16.68 6.41
CA PRO A 510 23.15 -16.77 5.16
C PRO A 510 22.17 -17.93 5.29
N SER A 511 20.87 -17.65 5.31
CA SER A 511 19.87 -18.70 5.22
C SER A 511 20.00 -19.32 3.83
N ALA A 512 20.40 -20.58 3.77
CA ALA A 512 20.13 -21.38 2.58
C ALA A 512 18.60 -21.34 2.37
N GLN A 513 18.19 -20.83 1.21
CA GLN A 513 16.80 -20.60 0.78
C GLN A 513 16.17 -19.26 1.22
N SER A 514 16.65 -18.19 0.61
CA SER A 514 15.75 -17.38 -0.22
C SER A 514 16.35 -17.43 -1.63
N ASP A 515 15.60 -17.92 -2.60
CA ASP A 515 15.97 -17.83 -4.01
C ASP A 515 16.06 -16.34 -4.41
N LEU A 516 17.18 -15.71 -4.10
CA LEU A 516 17.81 -14.76 -5.02
C LEU A 516 18.36 -15.63 -6.14
N GLN A 517 17.47 -16.04 -7.05
CA GLN A 517 17.93 -16.53 -8.32
C GLN A 517 18.64 -15.38 -9.04
N ASP A 518 19.82 -15.76 -9.51
CA ASP A 518 20.74 -15.11 -10.43
C ASP A 518 20.36 -13.71 -10.97
N GLY A 519 21.31 -12.78 -10.88
CA GLY A 519 21.19 -11.39 -11.32
C GLY A 519 21.21 -11.19 -12.84
N SER A 520 20.44 -12.01 -13.59
CA SER A 520 20.38 -11.97 -15.05
C SER A 520 18.97 -12.14 -15.66
N THR A 521 17.90 -12.25 -14.86
CA THR A 521 16.54 -12.42 -15.40
C THR A 521 15.53 -11.45 -14.79
N LEU A 522 14.55 -11.05 -15.61
CA LEU A 522 13.36 -10.32 -15.17
C LEU A 522 12.64 -11.21 -14.14
N ASP A 523 12.58 -10.82 -12.86
CA ASP A 523 11.84 -11.59 -11.86
C ASP A 523 10.33 -11.40 -12.09
N CYS A 524 9.79 -12.29 -12.92
CA CYS A 524 8.40 -12.26 -13.37
C CYS A 524 7.41 -12.72 -12.29
N TRP A 525 7.89 -13.35 -11.22
CA TRP A 525 7.04 -14.19 -10.36
C TRP A 525 7.05 -13.67 -8.92
N ALA A 526 6.29 -12.61 -8.70
CA ALA A 526 6.05 -12.05 -7.37
C ALA A 526 4.54 -11.84 -7.10
N LEU A 527 4.17 -11.74 -5.82
CA LEU A 527 2.85 -11.23 -5.39
C LEU A 527 1.65 -12.08 -5.85
N GLY A 528 1.79 -13.40 -5.82
CA GLY A 528 0.70 -14.35 -6.13
C GLY A 528 0.56 -14.66 -7.62
N PHE A 529 1.35 -14.03 -8.49
CA PHE A 529 1.54 -14.44 -9.87
C PHE A 529 2.59 -15.53 -9.92
N THR A 530 2.16 -16.73 -10.31
CA THR A 530 3.03 -17.89 -10.46
C THR A 530 3.07 -18.31 -11.92
N PRO A 531 4.11 -19.03 -12.37
CA PRO A 531 4.13 -19.60 -13.72
C PRO A 531 2.88 -20.43 -14.01
N GLU A 532 2.34 -21.14 -13.02
CA GLU A 532 1.15 -21.98 -13.15
C GLU A 532 -0.13 -21.15 -13.32
N PHE A 533 -0.19 -19.95 -12.78
CA PHE A 533 -1.35 -19.06 -12.96
C PHE A 533 -1.26 -18.21 -14.22
N CYS A 534 -0.04 -17.81 -14.59
CA CYS A 534 0.21 -16.86 -15.66
C CYS A 534 0.52 -17.53 -16.99
N CYS A 535 1.29 -18.61 -17.00
CA CYS A 535 1.73 -19.28 -18.22
C CYS A 535 0.81 -20.43 -18.66
N ASP A 536 -0.33 -20.64 -18.00
CA ASP A 536 -1.28 -21.71 -18.35
C ASP A 536 -1.95 -21.42 -19.70
N GLN A 537 -1.35 -21.97 -20.76
CA GLN A 537 -1.86 -21.84 -22.12
C GLN A 537 -3.08 -22.73 -22.38
N ASP A 538 -3.30 -23.77 -21.57
CA ASP A 538 -4.46 -24.65 -21.71
C ASP A 538 -5.73 -23.91 -21.24
N GLN A 539 -5.60 -23.10 -20.18
CA GLN A 539 -6.70 -22.30 -19.64
C GLN A 539 -6.91 -20.96 -20.37
N PHE A 540 -5.84 -20.26 -20.75
CA PHE A 540 -5.91 -18.87 -21.23
C PHE A 540 -5.46 -18.66 -22.68
N GLY A 541 -5.01 -19.71 -23.36
CA GLY A 541 -4.55 -19.65 -24.76
C GLY A 541 -3.06 -19.31 -24.89
N PRO A 542 -2.55 -19.15 -26.12
CA PRO A 542 -1.11 -19.10 -26.40
C PRO A 542 -0.37 -17.91 -25.78
N GLY A 543 -1.07 -16.86 -25.38
CA GLY A 543 -0.53 -15.72 -24.64
C GLY A 543 -0.57 -15.86 -23.12
N GLY A 544 -1.03 -16.99 -22.57
CA GLY A 544 -1.24 -17.16 -21.14
C GLY A 544 -2.30 -16.19 -20.58
N ASN A 545 -2.30 -15.99 -19.27
CA ASN A 545 -3.29 -15.15 -18.60
C ASN A 545 -2.98 -13.67 -18.81
N ASP A 546 -3.78 -12.97 -19.62
CA ASP A 546 -3.63 -11.54 -19.93
C ASP A 546 -3.55 -10.64 -18.69
N ALA A 547 -4.07 -11.07 -17.54
CA ALA A 547 -3.98 -10.33 -16.28
C ALA A 547 -2.57 -10.29 -15.68
N CYS A 548 -1.66 -11.13 -16.17
CA CYS A 548 -0.26 -11.19 -15.71
C CYS A 548 0.67 -10.25 -16.48
N TRP A 549 0.20 -9.65 -17.59
CA TRP A 549 1.06 -8.92 -18.52
C TRP A 549 0.84 -7.42 -18.44
N ASP A 550 1.92 -6.67 -18.18
CA ASP A 550 1.92 -5.21 -18.21
C ASP A 550 3.36 -4.68 -18.36
N GLY A 551 3.52 -3.63 -19.17
CA GLY A 551 4.81 -3.00 -19.44
C GLY A 551 5.89 -4.01 -19.89
N PRO A 552 6.96 -4.21 -19.09
CA PRO A 552 8.04 -5.13 -19.44
C PRO A 552 7.73 -6.62 -19.17
N TYR A 553 6.65 -6.92 -18.46
CA TYR A 553 6.24 -8.28 -18.12
C TYR A 553 5.29 -8.79 -19.20
N THR A 554 5.81 -9.55 -20.17
CA THR A 554 5.02 -10.15 -21.24
C THR A 554 5.08 -11.68 -21.14
N PHE A 555 4.12 -12.36 -21.76
CA PHE A 555 4.16 -13.83 -21.87
C PHE A 555 5.49 -14.30 -22.44
N GLU A 556 6.01 -13.65 -23.48
CA GLU A 556 7.30 -14.01 -24.06
C GLU A 556 8.46 -13.78 -23.08
N ALA A 557 8.51 -12.61 -22.43
CA ALA A 557 9.58 -12.27 -21.50
C ALA A 557 9.61 -13.20 -20.27
N CYS A 558 8.44 -13.65 -19.81
CA CYS A 558 8.31 -14.37 -18.55
C CYS A 558 8.16 -15.88 -18.71
N CYS A 559 7.36 -16.35 -19.67
CA CYS A 559 7.03 -17.77 -19.83
C CYS A 559 7.91 -18.50 -20.86
N THR A 560 8.59 -17.77 -21.75
CA THR A 560 9.34 -18.38 -22.88
C THR A 560 10.86 -18.24 -22.78
N ALA A 561 11.38 -17.47 -21.82
CA ALA A 561 12.81 -17.37 -21.58
C ALA A 561 13.37 -18.71 -21.03
N PRO A 562 14.56 -19.18 -21.46
CA PRO A 562 15.16 -20.38 -20.89
C PRO A 562 15.46 -20.17 -19.41
N ARG A 563 14.92 -21.05 -18.54
CA ARG A 563 15.31 -21.10 -17.13
C ARG A 563 16.76 -21.63 -17.08
N LEU A 564 17.72 -20.79 -16.69
CA LEU A 564 19.10 -21.19 -16.38
C LEU A 564 19.22 -21.62 -14.93
#